data_AF-B0D3H0-F1
#
_entry.id   AF-B0D3H0-F1
#
_cell.length_a   1.000
_cell.length_b   1.000
_cell.length_c   1.000
_cell.angle_alpha   90.00
_cell.angle_beta   90.00
_cell.angle_gamma   90.00
#
_symmetry.space_group_name_H-M   'P 1'
#
loop_
_entity.id
_entity.type
_entity.pdbx_description
1 polymer ?
#
loop_
_entity_poly.entity_id
_entity_poly.type
_entity_poly.pdbx_seq_one_letter_code
_entity_poly.pdbx_strand_id
1 'polypeptide(L)'
;MNVLRSFLVFLLWLQSAIALKGDSKCSRAICVNATVSNDIVTYEMTLIRDPPILGWMAMSSSKVGSSGFGKSMAHTHMVIMWKSDDDTTILSQRYAAGYREPAPVEVPLEGVASIVNPKITSWHPTNSSTLAFQIPLNKMTGAGVERLIWAYSPTRPKSSDPSSHIEFHRANGHFTLDLSKELPSDEVSSPTQAKPIPSPTQDSSPSPTQGNDKPRPSSGEHDTIIILPFGPYTKREKELIVHAFFMSFGFLVLLPAGSLIGRWGRTFTPVWFKAHQFSNLFLALPVITLGCVLGLMAVIQHESDHFSNAHEICGVVLVGLYYAQIFLGR
;
A
#
# COMPACT_ATOMS: atom_id res chain seq x y z
N MET A 1 -31.46 -44.02 34.88
CA MET A 1 -30.99 -42.63 35.15
C MET A 1 -29.54 -42.36 34.77
N ASN A 2 -28.62 -43.33 34.74
CA ASN A 2 -27.20 -43.06 34.43
C ASN A 2 -26.88 -42.84 32.95
N VAL A 3 -27.64 -43.45 32.02
CA VAL A 3 -27.43 -43.29 30.57
C VAL A 3 -27.79 -41.87 30.09
N LEU A 4 -28.82 -41.26 30.69
CA LEU A 4 -29.25 -39.90 30.36
C LEU A 4 -28.25 -38.83 30.84
N ARG A 5 -27.55 -39.09 31.96
CA ARG A 5 -26.46 -38.23 32.46
C ARG A 5 -25.22 -38.28 31.59
N SER A 6 -24.83 -39.45 31.08
CA SER A 6 -23.70 -39.56 30.13
C SER A 6 -23.99 -38.87 28.79
N PHE A 7 -25.23 -38.91 28.30
CA PHE A 7 -25.60 -38.23 27.05
C PHE A 7 -25.58 -36.69 27.19
N LEU A 8 -25.99 -36.16 28.35
CA LEU A 8 -25.94 -34.73 28.65
C LEU A 8 -24.51 -34.20 28.84
N VAL A 9 -23.59 -35.01 29.39
CA VAL A 9 -22.17 -34.64 29.51
C VAL A 9 -21.46 -34.66 28.15
N PHE A 10 -21.85 -35.55 27.22
CA PHE A 10 -21.28 -35.59 25.87
C PHE A 10 -21.74 -34.40 25.00
N LEU A 11 -22.99 -33.93 25.18
CA LEU A 11 -23.51 -32.73 24.51
C LEU A 11 -22.90 -31.42 25.03
N LEU A 12 -22.38 -31.40 26.26
CA LEU A 12 -21.63 -30.27 26.83
C LEU A 12 -20.18 -30.15 26.32
N TRP A 13 -19.67 -31.17 25.61
CA TRP A 13 -18.30 -31.20 25.06
C TRP A 13 -18.23 -30.88 23.56
N LEU A 14 -19.37 -30.71 22.87
CA LEU A 14 -19.40 -30.05 21.56
C LEU A 14 -19.52 -28.53 21.75
N GLN A 15 -18.49 -27.91 22.33
CA GLN A 15 -18.26 -26.50 22.01
C GLN A 15 -17.74 -26.47 20.58
N SER A 16 -18.62 -26.19 19.63
CA SER A 16 -18.19 -25.82 18.28
C SER A 16 -17.32 -24.57 18.40
N ALA A 17 -16.00 -24.75 18.37
CA ALA A 17 -15.07 -23.65 18.18
C ALA A 17 -15.41 -23.04 16.82
N ILE A 18 -16.01 -21.85 16.82
CA ILE A 18 -16.21 -21.09 15.59
C ILE A 18 -14.81 -20.67 15.15
N ALA A 19 -14.33 -21.24 14.03
CA ALA A 19 -13.06 -20.84 13.45
C ALA A 19 -13.08 -19.32 13.18
N LEU A 20 -12.05 -18.62 13.64
CA LEU A 20 -11.90 -17.19 13.39
C LEU A 20 -11.75 -16.97 11.88
N LYS A 21 -12.54 -16.08 11.30
CA LYS A 21 -12.47 -15.78 9.87
C LYS A 21 -11.64 -14.52 9.62
N GLY A 22 -11.03 -14.39 8.45
CA GLY A 22 -10.22 -13.22 8.14
C GLY A 22 -9.17 -13.46 7.06
N ASP A 23 -8.41 -12.41 6.74
CA ASP A 23 -7.33 -12.46 5.75
C ASP A 23 -6.25 -11.43 6.11
N SER A 24 -5.06 -11.61 5.56
CA SER A 24 -3.96 -10.67 5.75
C SER A 24 -3.23 -10.38 4.43
N LYS A 25 -2.78 -9.13 4.28
CA LYS A 25 -1.99 -8.68 3.13
C LYS A 25 -0.93 -7.69 3.56
N CYS A 26 0.21 -7.72 2.85
CA CYS A 26 1.31 -6.80 3.06
C CYS A 26 1.66 -6.05 1.78
N SER A 27 2.06 -4.81 1.96
CA SER A 27 2.81 -4.01 0.99
C SER A 27 4.21 -3.76 1.53
N ARG A 28 5.04 -2.98 0.83
CA ARG A 28 6.36 -2.54 1.34
C ARG A 28 6.29 -1.49 2.45
N ALA A 29 5.13 -0.90 2.69
CA ALA A 29 4.97 0.14 3.70
C ALA A 29 4.23 -0.38 4.92
N ILE A 30 3.11 -1.06 4.70
CA ILE A 30 2.23 -1.53 5.77
C ILE A 30 1.78 -2.97 5.51
N CYS A 31 1.50 -3.67 6.60
CA CYS A 31 0.80 -4.93 6.63
C CYS A 31 -0.55 -4.75 7.30
N VAL A 32 -1.60 -5.36 6.75
CA VAL A 32 -2.96 -5.33 7.30
C VAL A 32 -3.40 -6.75 7.61
N ASN A 33 -3.88 -6.94 8.83
CA ASN A 33 -4.54 -8.15 9.29
C ASN A 33 -6.01 -7.84 9.60
N ALA A 34 -6.93 -8.59 9.03
CA ALA A 34 -8.36 -8.42 9.25
C ALA A 34 -8.94 -9.70 9.85
N THR A 35 -9.64 -9.59 10.97
CA THR A 35 -10.30 -10.73 11.64
C THR A 35 -11.77 -10.43 11.87
N VAL A 36 -12.63 -11.42 11.65
CA VAL A 36 -14.09 -11.30 11.79
C VAL A 36 -14.54 -12.11 13.00
N SER A 37 -15.21 -11.42 13.93
CA SER A 37 -15.82 -12.04 15.10
C SER A 37 -17.16 -11.35 15.38
N ASN A 38 -18.24 -12.13 15.51
CA ASN A 38 -19.57 -11.63 15.86
C ASN A 38 -20.04 -10.46 14.98
N ASP A 39 -19.89 -10.56 13.66
CA ASP A 39 -20.23 -9.50 12.70
C ASP A 39 -19.45 -8.18 12.90
N ILE A 40 -18.29 -8.23 13.54
CA ILE A 40 -17.35 -7.10 13.66
C ILE A 40 -16.05 -7.49 12.99
N VAL A 41 -15.51 -6.59 12.16
CA VAL A 41 -14.19 -6.73 11.58
C VAL A 41 -13.20 -5.94 12.42
N THR A 42 -12.15 -6.61 12.89
CA THR A 42 -10.99 -5.97 13.51
C THR A 42 -9.90 -5.85 12.48
N TYR A 43 -9.44 -4.63 12.27
CA TYR A 43 -8.34 -4.28 11.39
C TYR A 43 -7.12 -3.89 12.21
N GLU A 44 -6.00 -4.56 11.97
CA GLU A 44 -4.70 -4.23 12.54
C GLU A 44 -3.76 -3.78 11.41
N MET A 45 -3.25 -2.56 11.51
CA MET A 45 -2.36 -1.93 10.53
C MET A 45 -0.97 -1.81 11.14
N THR A 46 0.00 -2.51 10.59
CA THR A 46 1.38 -2.57 11.07
C THR A 46 2.30 -1.85 10.08
N LEU A 47 3.03 -0.84 10.55
CA LEU A 47 4.09 -0.19 9.76
C LEU A 47 5.32 -1.10 9.70
N ILE A 48 5.78 -1.42 8.49
CA ILE A 48 6.94 -2.30 8.26
C ILE A 48 8.12 -1.60 7.55
N ARG A 49 8.12 -0.26 7.52
CA ARG A 49 9.24 0.52 6.96
C ARG A 49 10.42 0.59 7.92
N ASP A 50 11.60 0.76 7.34
CA ASP A 50 12.84 1.10 8.04
C ASP A 50 13.38 2.45 7.54
N PRO A 51 13.55 3.46 8.42
CA PRO A 51 13.13 3.50 9.82
C PRO A 51 11.59 3.58 9.98
N PRO A 52 11.02 3.04 11.07
CA PRO A 52 9.57 3.03 11.30
C PRO A 52 9.10 4.36 11.90
N ILE A 53 9.02 5.41 11.07
CA ILE A 53 8.53 6.74 11.50
C ILE A 53 7.03 6.84 11.27
N LEU A 54 6.22 6.52 12.28
CA LEU A 54 4.76 6.61 12.17
C LEU A 54 4.25 8.04 12.40
N GLY A 55 3.69 8.67 11.36
CA GLY A 55 2.91 9.91 11.48
C GLY A 55 1.42 9.61 11.56
N TRP A 56 0.85 9.07 10.49
CA TRP A 56 -0.53 8.58 10.44
C TRP A 56 -0.68 7.41 9.45
N MET A 57 -1.69 6.57 9.66
CA MET A 57 -2.13 5.52 8.73
C MET A 57 -3.61 5.67 8.45
N ALA A 58 -4.04 5.37 7.22
CA ALA A 58 -5.44 5.37 6.84
C ALA A 58 -5.79 4.12 6.05
N MET A 59 -7.04 3.70 6.19
CA MET A 59 -7.63 2.63 5.41
C MET A 59 -9.09 2.96 5.07
N SER A 60 -9.52 2.62 3.87
CA SER A 60 -10.94 2.78 3.50
C SER A 60 -11.85 1.83 4.29
N SER A 61 -13.08 2.24 4.56
CA SER A 61 -14.07 1.45 5.31
C SER A 61 -15.20 0.92 4.41
N SER A 62 -15.38 -0.39 4.30
CA SER A 62 -16.25 -1.04 3.29
C SER A 62 -17.74 -0.65 3.36
N LYS A 63 -18.28 0.03 2.32
CA LYS A 63 -19.74 0.06 2.01
C LYS A 63 -20.08 -0.05 0.53
N VAL A 64 -21.14 -0.82 0.23
CA VAL A 64 -21.74 -1.00 -1.10
C VAL A 64 -22.70 0.17 -1.39
N GLY A 65 -22.53 0.83 -2.54
CA GLY A 65 -23.42 1.88 -3.03
C GLY A 65 -22.70 3.08 -3.66
N SER A 66 -21.42 3.27 -3.35
CA SER A 66 -20.55 4.14 -4.15
C SER A 66 -19.91 3.29 -5.25
N SER A 67 -20.08 3.70 -6.51
CA SER A 67 -19.54 3.03 -7.70
C SER A 67 -17.99 3.05 -7.80
N GLY A 68 -17.29 3.34 -6.71
CA GLY A 68 -15.84 3.61 -6.67
C GLY A 68 -15.09 3.07 -5.45
N PHE A 69 -15.74 2.27 -4.58
CA PHE A 69 -15.12 1.79 -3.34
C PHE A 69 -13.82 0.99 -3.60
N GLY A 70 -12.75 1.34 -2.89
CA GLY A 70 -11.45 0.64 -2.96
C GLY A 70 -10.62 0.86 -4.23
N LYS A 71 -11.09 1.66 -5.20
CA LYS A 71 -10.36 1.96 -6.45
C LYS A 71 -9.56 3.25 -6.40
N SER A 72 -10.02 4.23 -5.61
CA SER A 72 -9.32 5.51 -5.48
C SER A 72 -9.74 6.24 -4.21
N MET A 73 -8.96 7.25 -3.82
CA MET A 73 -9.25 8.12 -2.69
C MET A 73 -10.54 8.92 -2.87
N ALA A 74 -10.83 9.36 -4.10
CA ALA A 74 -11.99 10.18 -4.39
C ALA A 74 -13.30 9.40 -4.19
N HIS A 75 -14.25 10.01 -3.49
CA HIS A 75 -15.56 9.49 -3.11
C HIS A 75 -15.50 8.27 -2.19
N THR A 76 -14.54 8.26 -1.26
CA THR A 76 -14.27 7.13 -0.37
C THR A 76 -14.27 7.57 1.10
N HIS A 77 -14.94 6.79 1.94
CA HIS A 77 -14.83 6.88 3.39
C HIS A 77 -13.58 6.15 3.89
N MET A 78 -12.94 6.70 4.90
CA MET A 78 -11.73 6.15 5.48
C MET A 78 -11.65 6.36 6.98
N VAL A 79 -11.00 5.40 7.64
CA VAL A 79 -10.57 5.49 9.02
C VAL A 79 -9.11 5.91 9.00
N ILE A 80 -8.78 7.01 9.68
CA ILE A 80 -7.44 7.56 9.81
C ILE A 80 -7.06 7.47 11.28
N MET A 81 -5.86 6.97 11.54
CA MET A 81 -5.34 6.77 12.89
C MET A 81 -3.92 7.30 13.05
N TRP A 82 -3.62 7.86 14.21
CA TRP A 82 -2.28 8.30 14.60
C TRP A 82 -2.10 8.23 16.11
N LYS A 83 -0.87 8.38 16.58
CA LYS A 83 -0.54 8.60 17.99
C LYS A 83 -0.42 10.09 18.26
N SER A 84 -0.98 10.55 19.36
CA SER A 84 -0.77 11.89 19.92
C SER A 84 0.60 11.96 20.64
N ASP A 85 1.01 13.14 21.10
CA ASP A 85 2.28 13.35 21.81
C ASP A 85 2.38 12.58 23.13
N ASP A 86 1.23 12.27 23.73
CA ASP A 86 1.06 11.46 24.94
C ASP A 86 0.94 9.95 24.66
N ASP A 87 1.23 9.52 23.43
CA ASP A 87 1.06 8.15 22.94
C ASP A 87 -0.39 7.63 22.97
N THR A 88 -1.38 8.53 23.11
CA THR A 88 -2.79 8.19 22.96
C THR A 88 -3.12 7.97 21.48
N THR A 89 -3.77 6.86 21.15
CA THR A 89 -4.26 6.59 19.79
C THR A 89 -5.46 7.48 19.49
N ILE A 90 -5.40 8.21 18.39
CA ILE A 90 -6.50 9.01 17.84
C ILE A 90 -7.07 8.29 16.63
N LEU A 91 -8.40 8.29 16.51
CA LEU A 91 -9.14 7.76 15.37
C LEU A 91 -10.04 8.84 14.81
N SER A 92 -10.02 8.98 13.49
CA SER A 92 -10.84 9.94 12.74
C SER A 92 -11.48 9.25 11.54
N GLN A 93 -12.81 9.26 11.47
CA GLN A 93 -13.54 8.83 10.28
C GLN A 93 -13.75 10.02 9.36
N ARG A 94 -13.32 9.87 8.11
CA ARG A 94 -13.33 10.96 7.12
C ARG A 94 -13.91 10.52 5.78
N TYR A 95 -14.33 11.49 4.99
CA TYR A 95 -14.79 11.29 3.62
C TYR A 95 -14.00 12.18 2.66
N ALA A 96 -13.43 11.58 1.63
CA ALA A 96 -12.74 12.29 0.57
C ALA A 96 -13.69 12.51 -0.61
N ALA A 97 -14.10 13.75 -0.86
CA ALA A 97 -14.92 14.08 -2.04
C ALA A 97 -14.11 14.10 -3.36
N GLY A 98 -12.78 13.98 -3.29
CA GLY A 98 -11.87 14.08 -4.43
C GLY A 98 -10.42 13.80 -4.00
N TYR A 99 -9.45 14.17 -4.84
CA TYR A 99 -8.02 14.10 -4.51
C TYR A 99 -7.56 15.32 -3.69
N ARG A 100 -8.21 15.53 -2.55
CA ARG A 100 -7.91 16.59 -1.58
C ARG A 100 -8.04 16.02 -0.17
N GLU A 101 -7.59 16.78 0.84
CA GLU A 101 -7.68 16.36 2.23
C GLU A 101 -9.11 15.86 2.56
N PRO A 102 -9.26 14.63 3.10
CA PRO A 102 -10.55 14.11 3.52
C PRO A 102 -11.13 14.95 4.66
N ALA A 103 -12.42 15.24 4.60
CA ALA A 103 -13.12 15.99 5.64
C ALA A 103 -13.64 15.04 6.75
N PRO A 104 -13.58 15.42 8.03
CA PRO A 104 -14.20 14.66 9.12
C PRO A 104 -15.69 14.42 8.88
N VAL A 105 -16.18 13.24 9.27
CA VAL A 105 -17.58 12.86 9.16
C VAL A 105 -18.17 12.72 10.56
N GLU A 106 -19.20 13.53 10.87
CA GLU A 106 -19.87 13.47 12.17
C GLU A 106 -20.68 12.19 12.38
N VAL A 107 -21.36 11.70 11.33
CA VAL A 107 -22.15 10.47 11.37
C VAL A 107 -21.78 9.57 10.18
N PRO A 108 -20.82 8.65 10.36
CA PRO A 108 -20.39 7.74 9.32
C PRO A 108 -21.50 6.78 8.91
N LEU A 109 -21.84 6.75 7.62
CA LEU A 109 -22.90 5.90 7.05
C LEU A 109 -22.57 4.39 7.10
N GLU A 110 -21.34 4.04 7.44
CA GLU A 110 -20.76 2.69 7.38
C GLU A 110 -20.69 2.02 8.75
N GLY A 111 -21.07 2.75 9.80
CA GLY A 111 -20.87 2.34 11.18
C GLY A 111 -19.73 3.13 11.82
N VAL A 112 -19.83 3.28 13.13
CA VAL A 112 -18.83 3.98 13.92
C VAL A 112 -17.67 3.04 14.16
N ALA A 113 -16.47 3.45 13.76
CA ALA A 113 -15.26 2.71 14.04
C ALA A 113 -14.78 3.01 15.47
N SER A 114 -14.30 1.97 16.16
CA SER A 114 -13.80 2.09 17.53
C SER A 114 -12.35 1.64 17.63
N ILE A 115 -11.54 2.37 18.40
CA ILE A 115 -10.14 2.01 18.66
C ILE A 115 -10.12 0.70 19.46
N VAL A 116 -9.19 -0.20 19.09
CA VAL A 116 -8.86 -1.36 19.90
C VAL A 116 -7.36 -1.48 20.09
N ASN A 117 -6.95 -2.17 21.16
CA ASN A 117 -5.55 -2.47 21.36
C ASN A 117 -5.12 -3.57 20.38
N PRO A 118 -4.01 -3.39 19.64
CA PRO A 118 -3.51 -4.41 18.74
C PRO A 118 -3.09 -5.65 19.53
N LYS A 119 -3.41 -6.83 19.02
CA LYS A 119 -2.95 -8.08 19.61
C LYS A 119 -1.53 -8.34 19.14
N ILE A 120 -0.55 -8.23 20.05
CA ILE A 120 0.84 -8.55 19.72
C ILE A 120 0.94 -10.07 19.52
N THR A 121 0.98 -10.49 18.25
CA THR A 121 1.26 -11.86 17.82
C THR A 121 2.71 -12.02 17.37
N SER A 122 3.16 -13.26 17.15
CA SER A 122 4.49 -13.60 16.61
C SER A 122 4.79 -13.01 15.23
N TRP A 123 3.78 -12.43 14.57
CA TRP A 123 3.89 -11.84 13.24
C TRP A 123 4.29 -10.35 13.24
N HIS A 124 4.18 -9.64 14.36
CA HIS A 124 4.60 -8.24 14.42
C HIS A 124 6.13 -8.16 14.49
N PRO A 125 6.79 -7.45 13.55
CA PRO A 125 8.22 -7.20 13.66
C PRO A 125 8.54 -6.50 14.99
N THR A 126 9.69 -6.84 15.57
CA THR A 126 10.21 -6.15 16.76
C THR A 126 10.29 -4.65 16.48
N ASN A 127 9.72 -3.81 17.34
CA ASN A 127 9.60 -2.35 17.18
C ASN A 127 8.66 -1.86 16.05
N SER A 128 7.74 -2.69 15.56
CA SER A 128 6.73 -2.23 14.61
C SER A 128 5.67 -1.35 15.27
N SER A 129 5.28 -0.27 14.57
CA SER A 129 4.17 0.58 15.01
C SER A 129 2.86 0.02 14.48
N THR A 130 2.03 -0.51 15.37
CA THR A 130 0.73 -1.12 15.03
C THR A 130 -0.41 -0.28 15.58
N LEU A 131 -1.40 0.02 14.74
CA LEU A 131 -2.67 0.66 15.12
C LEU A 131 -3.83 -0.27 14.76
N ALA A 132 -4.85 -0.33 15.60
CA ALA A 132 -5.98 -1.24 15.39
C ALA A 132 -7.33 -0.59 15.67
N PHE A 133 -8.32 -0.94 14.86
CA PHE A 133 -9.70 -0.50 15.04
C PHE A 133 -10.69 -1.60 14.67
N GLN A 134 -11.93 -1.44 15.12
CA GLN A 134 -13.04 -2.30 14.80
C GLN A 134 -14.14 -1.53 14.10
N ILE A 135 -14.85 -2.21 13.18
CA ILE A 135 -16.01 -1.66 12.48
C ILE A 135 -17.02 -2.78 12.19
N PRO A 136 -18.33 -2.51 12.17
CA PRO A 136 -19.32 -3.53 11.81
C PRO A 136 -19.05 -4.17 10.44
N LEU A 137 -19.17 -5.49 10.37
CA LEU A 137 -19.05 -6.24 9.13
C LEU A 137 -20.16 -5.83 8.16
N ASN A 138 -19.76 -5.47 6.96
CA ASN A 138 -20.70 -5.20 5.89
C ASN A 138 -21.24 -6.52 5.32
N LYS A 139 -22.48 -6.89 5.70
CA LYS A 139 -23.14 -8.12 5.21
C LYS A 139 -23.61 -8.05 3.76
N MET A 140 -23.50 -6.89 3.09
CA MET A 140 -23.91 -6.70 1.69
C MET A 140 -22.80 -6.99 0.68
N THR A 141 -21.54 -7.19 1.11
CA THR A 141 -20.48 -7.69 0.23
C THR A 141 -20.69 -9.19 0.03
N GLY A 142 -21.39 -9.55 -1.06
CA GLY A 142 -21.90 -10.91 -1.32
C GLY A 142 -20.87 -12.05 -1.43
N ALA A 143 -19.60 -11.83 -1.12
CA ALA A 143 -18.56 -12.86 -1.08
C ALA A 143 -17.62 -12.76 0.13
N GLY A 144 -17.82 -11.82 1.07
CA GLY A 144 -16.82 -11.54 2.12
C GLY A 144 -15.50 -10.95 1.61
N VAL A 145 -15.39 -10.69 0.31
CA VAL A 145 -14.22 -10.06 -0.32
C VAL A 145 -14.35 -8.55 -0.26
N GLU A 146 -13.38 -7.89 0.35
CA GLU A 146 -13.29 -6.43 0.47
C GLU A 146 -12.10 -5.89 -0.32
N ARG A 147 -12.35 -4.82 -1.08
CA ARG A 147 -11.30 -4.04 -1.75
C ARG A 147 -11.06 -2.78 -0.96
N LEU A 148 -9.83 -2.61 -0.50
CA LEU A 148 -9.44 -1.53 0.39
C LEU A 148 -8.36 -0.69 -0.27
N ILE A 149 -8.37 0.61 -0.01
CA ILE A 149 -7.19 1.47 -0.19
C ILE A 149 -6.53 1.70 1.16
N TRP A 150 -5.22 1.85 1.15
CA TRP A 150 -4.46 2.24 2.32
C TRP A 150 -3.55 3.43 2.00
N ALA A 151 -3.22 4.18 3.04
CA ALA A 151 -2.30 5.30 2.96
C ALA A 151 -1.49 5.46 4.25
N TYR A 152 -0.30 6.03 4.12
CA TYR A 152 0.64 6.26 5.22
C TYR A 152 1.39 7.58 5.03
N SER A 153 1.64 8.29 6.12
CA SER A 153 2.54 9.44 6.16
C SER A 153 3.46 9.38 7.40
N PRO A 154 4.73 9.80 7.28
CA PRO A 154 5.60 9.98 8.44
C PRO A 154 5.30 11.26 9.23
N THR A 155 4.49 12.17 8.68
CA THR A 155 4.17 13.44 9.34
C THR A 155 2.93 13.29 10.21
N ARG A 156 3.11 13.39 11.51
CA ARG A 156 2.01 13.35 12.50
C ARG A 156 1.12 14.60 12.37
N PRO A 157 -0.21 14.48 12.49
CA PRO A 157 -1.09 15.63 12.66
C PRO A 157 -0.69 16.47 13.89
N LYS A 158 -0.86 17.80 13.82
CA LYS A 158 -0.33 18.72 14.84
C LYS A 158 -1.06 18.62 16.18
N SER A 159 -2.32 18.21 16.20
CA SER A 159 -3.11 18.09 17.42
C SER A 159 -3.68 16.68 17.61
N SER A 160 -4.17 16.43 18.83
CA SER A 160 -4.92 15.22 19.20
C SER A 160 -6.40 15.29 18.82
N ASP A 161 -6.84 16.38 18.18
CA ASP A 161 -8.21 16.52 17.70
C ASP A 161 -8.43 15.59 16.48
N PRO A 162 -9.44 14.70 16.50
CA PRO A 162 -9.78 13.86 15.33
C PRO A 162 -10.01 14.65 14.03
N SER A 163 -10.36 15.93 14.12
CA SER A 163 -10.53 16.84 12.98
C SER A 163 -9.25 17.53 12.50
N SER A 164 -8.10 17.31 13.17
CA SER A 164 -6.81 17.94 12.85
C SER A 164 -6.45 17.81 11.38
N HIS A 165 -5.86 18.86 10.81
CA HIS A 165 -5.30 18.77 9.46
C HIS A 165 -4.25 17.66 9.36
N ILE A 166 -4.28 16.93 8.25
CA ILE A 166 -3.33 15.87 7.91
C ILE A 166 -2.58 16.23 6.63
N GLU A 167 -1.27 15.99 6.63
CA GLU A 167 -0.44 16.14 5.44
C GLU A 167 -0.71 15.02 4.44
N PHE A 168 -0.35 15.25 3.17
CA PHE A 168 -0.48 14.22 2.13
C PHE A 168 0.31 12.95 2.48
N HIS A 169 -0.21 11.80 2.05
CA HIS A 169 0.47 10.52 2.28
C HIS A 169 1.76 10.40 1.48
N ARG A 170 2.78 9.78 2.08
CA ARG A 170 4.03 9.42 1.39
C ARG A 170 3.94 8.08 0.67
N ALA A 171 3.03 7.22 1.09
CA ALA A 171 2.78 5.92 0.46
C ALA A 171 1.30 5.58 0.49
N ASN A 172 0.85 4.88 -0.54
CA ASN A 172 -0.52 4.39 -0.67
C ASN A 172 -0.53 3.14 -1.54
N GLY A 173 -1.67 2.45 -1.55
CA GLY A 173 -1.91 1.31 -2.41
C GLY A 173 -3.28 0.69 -2.16
N HIS A 174 -3.44 -0.53 -2.67
CA HIS A 174 -4.69 -1.29 -2.61
C HIS A 174 -4.45 -2.64 -1.92
N PHE A 175 -5.50 -3.16 -1.31
CA PHE A 175 -5.58 -4.54 -0.85
C PHE A 175 -6.90 -5.17 -1.30
N THR A 176 -6.87 -6.48 -1.53
CA THR A 176 -8.07 -7.30 -1.60
C THR A 176 -7.97 -8.33 -0.48
N LEU A 177 -8.91 -8.28 0.46
CA LEU A 177 -9.00 -9.19 1.60
C LEU A 177 -10.24 -10.06 1.43
N ASP A 178 -10.09 -11.35 1.68
CA ASP A 178 -11.21 -12.29 1.71
C ASP A 178 -11.55 -12.67 3.15
N LEU A 179 -12.47 -11.91 3.74
CA LEU A 179 -12.91 -12.05 5.13
C LEU A 179 -13.71 -13.35 5.38
N SER A 180 -13.97 -14.16 4.35
CA SER A 180 -14.67 -15.44 4.49
C SER A 180 -13.74 -16.60 4.82
N LYS A 181 -12.43 -16.44 4.60
CA LYS A 181 -11.41 -17.47 4.84
C LYS A 181 -11.32 -17.82 6.32
N GLU A 182 -11.17 -19.11 6.60
CA GLU A 182 -10.88 -19.61 7.94
C GLU A 182 -9.39 -19.37 8.26
N LEU A 183 -9.12 -18.72 9.38
CA LEU A 183 -7.76 -18.57 9.90
C LEU A 183 -7.39 -19.82 10.69
N PRO A 184 -6.15 -20.33 10.55
CA PRO A 184 -5.68 -21.42 11.39
C PRO A 184 -5.79 -20.98 12.85
N SER A 185 -6.42 -21.81 13.68
CA SER A 185 -6.40 -21.59 15.12
C SER A 185 -4.96 -21.80 15.57
N ASP A 186 -4.33 -20.78 16.17
CA ASP A 186 -3.09 -20.98 16.89
C ASP A 186 -3.37 -21.97 18.02
N GLU A 187 -3.14 -23.25 17.79
CA GLU A 187 -3.13 -24.25 18.84
C GLU A 187 -2.02 -23.87 19.82
N VAL A 188 -2.44 -23.37 20.98
CA VAL A 188 -1.59 -23.22 22.16
C VAL A 188 -1.09 -24.61 22.53
N SER A 189 0.06 -24.98 21.96
CA SER A 189 0.83 -26.12 22.38
C SER A 189 1.34 -25.83 23.79
N SER A 190 0.64 -26.37 24.80
CA SER A 190 1.09 -26.37 26.20
C SER A 190 2.46 -27.04 26.33
N PRO A 191 3.30 -26.61 27.30
CA PRO A 191 4.71 -26.95 27.34
C PRO A 191 4.90 -28.40 27.81
N THR A 192 5.33 -29.28 26.91
CA THR A 192 5.81 -30.62 27.29
C THR A 192 7.33 -30.64 27.35
N GLN A 193 7.82 -30.65 28.59
CA GLN A 193 9.05 -31.25 29.12
C GLN A 193 10.34 -31.13 28.28
N ALA A 194 11.23 -30.28 28.81
CA ALA A 194 12.64 -30.21 28.48
C ALA A 194 13.36 -31.56 28.60
N LYS A 195 14.22 -31.85 27.61
CA LYS A 195 15.31 -32.82 27.72
C LYS A 195 16.64 -32.03 27.70
N PRO A 196 17.61 -32.31 28.59
CA PRO A 196 18.78 -31.45 28.77
C PRO A 196 19.83 -31.71 27.69
N ILE A 197 20.42 -30.63 27.17
CA ILE A 197 21.66 -30.66 26.37
C ILE A 197 22.79 -30.11 27.26
N PRO A 198 24.00 -30.73 27.26
CA PRO A 198 25.06 -30.40 28.21
C PRO A 198 25.85 -29.15 27.81
N SER A 199 26.30 -28.42 28.83
CA SER A 199 27.24 -27.31 28.78
C SER A 199 28.59 -27.67 28.12
N PRO A 200 29.29 -26.65 27.60
CA PRO A 200 30.72 -26.55 27.82
C PRO A 200 31.11 -25.21 28.46
N THR A 201 31.77 -25.39 29.60
CA THR A 201 32.83 -24.67 30.30
C THR A 201 33.35 -23.32 29.78
N GLN A 202 33.54 -22.45 30.79
CA GLN A 202 34.28 -21.19 30.85
C GLN A 202 35.70 -21.26 30.27
N ASP A 203 36.16 -20.13 29.73
CA ASP A 203 37.53 -19.69 29.99
C ASP A 203 37.63 -18.15 30.08
N SER A 204 38.62 -17.69 30.85
CA SER A 204 38.64 -16.40 31.57
C SER A 204 39.47 -15.30 30.87
N SER A 205 39.02 -14.03 30.99
CA SER A 205 39.71 -12.71 31.19
C SER A 205 41.21 -12.47 30.80
N PRO A 206 41.73 -11.20 30.71
CA PRO A 206 41.16 -9.90 31.13
C PRO A 206 41.37 -8.69 30.16
N SER A 207 40.74 -7.56 30.51
CA SER A 207 41.01 -6.19 30.00
C SER A 207 42.28 -5.58 30.66
N PRO A 208 42.93 -4.51 30.12
CA PRO A 208 42.51 -3.14 30.49
C PRO A 208 42.71 -2.01 29.45
N THR A 209 41.82 -1.02 29.55
CA THR A 209 41.86 0.45 29.34
C THR A 209 43.10 1.19 28.79
N GLN A 210 42.88 2.06 27.79
CA GLN A 210 43.36 3.47 27.62
C GLN A 210 42.75 3.98 26.29
N GLY A 211 42.03 5.10 26.15
CA GLY A 211 42.13 6.42 26.77
C GLY A 211 42.73 7.39 25.76
N ASN A 212 41.91 8.19 25.05
CA ASN A 212 42.29 9.49 24.48
C ASN A 212 41.07 10.30 24.02
N ASP A 213 40.80 11.36 24.77
CA ASP A 213 39.83 12.43 24.54
C ASP A 213 40.30 13.49 23.53
N LYS A 214 39.31 14.31 23.12
CA LYS A 214 39.36 15.77 22.81
C LYS A 214 39.26 16.20 21.32
N PRO A 215 38.70 17.39 21.00
CA PRO A 215 37.34 17.91 21.29
C PRO A 215 36.58 18.44 20.05
N ARG A 216 35.28 18.68 20.27
CA ARG A 216 34.34 19.55 19.54
C ARG A 216 34.87 20.97 19.25
N PRO A 217 34.38 21.62 18.19
CA PRO A 217 33.99 23.02 18.28
C PRO A 217 32.49 23.23 18.01
N SER A 218 32.02 24.31 18.62
CA SER A 218 30.65 24.80 18.73
C SER A 218 30.40 25.89 17.70
N SER A 219 29.10 26.17 17.52
CA SER A 219 28.45 27.42 17.10
C SER A 219 28.50 27.84 15.63
N GLY A 220 27.31 27.81 15.02
CA GLY A 220 26.67 29.05 14.58
C GLY A 220 26.78 29.36 13.10
N GLU A 221 25.93 28.74 12.29
CA GLU A 221 25.57 29.32 11.00
C GLU A 221 24.06 29.17 10.80
N HIS A 222 23.40 30.33 10.80
CA HIS A 222 21.96 30.49 10.64
C HIS A 222 21.66 30.36 9.16
N ASP A 223 21.80 29.15 8.62
CA ASP A 223 21.54 28.94 7.20
C ASP A 223 20.03 28.94 7.00
N THR A 224 19.57 30.00 6.36
CA THR A 224 18.17 30.26 6.10
C THR A 224 17.72 29.24 5.07
N ILE A 225 17.18 28.10 5.53
CA ILE A 225 16.63 27.07 4.66
C ILE A 225 15.43 27.67 3.92
N ILE A 226 15.70 28.19 2.73
CA ILE A 226 14.69 28.42 1.70
C ILE A 226 14.16 27.03 1.33
N ILE A 227 12.95 26.71 1.79
CA ILE A 227 12.25 25.47 1.43
C ILE A 227 11.93 25.55 -0.07
N LEU A 228 12.80 24.97 -0.90
CA LEU A 228 12.45 24.60 -2.27
C LEU A 228 11.74 23.23 -2.24
N PRO A 229 10.66 23.02 -3.01
CA PRO A 229 9.83 21.81 -2.97
C PRO A 229 10.49 20.55 -3.55
N PHE A 230 11.82 20.55 -3.74
CA PHE A 230 12.56 19.52 -4.42
C PHE A 230 13.48 18.76 -3.45
N GLY A 231 12.89 17.82 -2.72
CA GLY A 231 13.66 16.68 -2.20
C GLY A 231 14.21 15.83 -3.37
N PRO A 232 15.31 15.09 -3.18
CA PRO A 232 15.83 14.22 -4.22
C PRO A 232 14.80 13.14 -4.60
N TYR A 233 14.41 13.10 -5.88
CA TYR A 233 13.46 12.10 -6.38
C TYR A 233 13.92 10.68 -6.05
N THR A 234 12.98 9.86 -5.59
CA THR A 234 13.17 8.42 -5.43
C THR A 234 13.46 7.75 -6.77
N LYS A 235 14.13 6.59 -6.76
CA LYS A 235 14.42 5.84 -8.01
C LYS A 235 13.15 5.59 -8.84
N ARG A 236 12.06 5.23 -8.16
CA ARG A 236 10.74 5.04 -8.76
C ARG A 236 10.20 6.29 -9.43
N GLU A 237 10.22 7.43 -8.75
CA GLU A 237 9.74 8.69 -9.33
C GLU A 237 10.54 9.08 -10.56
N LYS A 238 11.87 8.87 -10.52
CA LYS A 238 12.73 9.08 -11.69
C LYS A 238 12.32 8.16 -12.84
N GLU A 239 12.14 6.87 -12.58
CA GLU A 239 11.71 5.91 -13.61
C GLU A 239 10.34 6.25 -14.21
N LEU A 240 9.38 6.65 -13.36
CA LEU A 240 8.04 7.08 -13.81
C LEU A 240 8.07 8.39 -14.61
N ILE A 241 8.89 9.36 -14.20
CA ILE A 241 9.10 10.62 -14.93
C ILE A 241 9.71 10.32 -16.30
N VAL A 242 10.72 9.44 -16.36
CA VAL A 242 11.38 9.07 -17.61
C VAL A 242 10.43 8.28 -18.51
N HIS A 243 9.69 7.31 -17.97
CA HIS A 243 8.61 6.60 -18.68
C HIS A 243 7.60 7.59 -19.29
N ALA A 244 7.08 8.52 -18.48
CA ALA A 244 6.10 9.51 -18.92
C ALA A 244 6.65 10.39 -20.03
N PHE A 245 7.92 10.81 -19.94
CA PHE A 245 8.58 11.59 -20.98
C PHE A 245 8.68 10.84 -22.30
N PHE A 246 9.26 9.63 -22.30
CA PHE A 246 9.44 8.84 -23.53
C PHE A 246 8.10 8.45 -24.17
N MET A 247 7.11 8.06 -23.36
CA MET A 247 5.78 7.70 -23.86
C MET A 247 5.05 8.93 -24.43
N SER A 248 5.09 10.06 -23.75
CA SER A 248 4.46 11.30 -24.23
C SER A 248 5.12 11.79 -25.51
N PHE A 249 6.45 11.82 -25.55
CA PHE A 249 7.18 12.26 -26.73
C PHE A 249 6.95 11.32 -27.92
N GLY A 250 6.97 10.00 -27.70
CA GLY A 250 6.67 9.01 -28.73
C GLY A 250 5.25 9.17 -29.31
N PHE A 251 4.23 9.13 -28.45
CA PHE A 251 2.83 9.11 -28.89
C PHE A 251 2.26 10.47 -29.30
N LEU A 252 2.72 11.57 -28.72
CA LEU A 252 2.18 12.91 -28.98
C LEU A 252 3.02 13.74 -29.95
N VAL A 253 4.28 13.36 -30.18
CA VAL A 253 5.17 14.10 -31.09
C VAL A 253 5.57 13.23 -32.28
N LEU A 254 6.25 12.10 -32.05
CA LEU A 254 6.82 11.32 -33.14
C LEU A 254 5.77 10.64 -34.03
N LEU A 255 4.76 10.00 -33.44
CA LEU A 255 3.70 9.34 -34.24
C LEU A 255 2.83 10.34 -35.02
N PRO A 256 2.36 11.47 -34.43
CA PRO A 256 1.66 12.49 -35.19
C PRO A 256 2.54 13.07 -36.29
N ALA A 257 3.82 13.38 -36.03
CA ALA A 257 4.74 13.85 -37.06
C ALA A 257 4.88 12.82 -38.21
N GLY A 258 5.01 11.53 -37.90
CA GLY A 258 4.99 10.45 -38.87
C GLY A 258 3.72 10.45 -39.73
N SER A 259 2.54 10.61 -39.11
CA SER A 259 1.26 10.73 -39.81
C SER A 259 1.21 11.96 -40.74
N LEU A 260 1.76 13.10 -40.30
CA LEU A 260 1.85 14.32 -41.11
C LEU A 260 2.80 14.13 -42.31
N ILE A 261 3.94 13.49 -42.13
CA ILE A 261 4.87 13.09 -43.22
C ILE A 261 4.13 12.19 -44.21
N GLY A 262 3.38 11.21 -43.71
CA GLY A 262 2.57 10.33 -44.55
C GLY A 262 1.52 11.11 -45.34
N ARG A 263 0.81 12.04 -44.71
CA ARG A 263 -0.31 12.77 -45.33
C ARG A 263 0.16 13.80 -46.36
N TRP A 264 1.09 14.68 -45.99
CA TRP A 264 1.56 15.75 -46.88
C TRP A 264 2.73 15.33 -47.74
N GLY A 265 3.63 14.46 -47.27
CA GLY A 265 4.75 13.99 -48.07
C GLY A 265 4.30 13.35 -49.39
N ARG A 266 3.16 12.62 -49.35
CA ARG A 266 2.51 12.04 -50.54
C ARG A 266 2.27 13.02 -51.68
N THR A 267 2.03 14.30 -51.39
CA THR A 267 1.72 15.31 -52.40
C THR A 267 2.96 16.05 -52.91
N PHE A 268 4.10 15.97 -52.21
CA PHE A 268 5.28 16.78 -52.52
C PHE A 268 6.49 15.98 -53.00
N THR A 269 6.63 14.71 -52.61
CA THR A 269 7.84 13.94 -52.93
C THR A 269 7.58 12.43 -53.03
N PRO A 270 8.19 11.73 -54.00
CA PRO A 270 8.04 10.27 -54.13
C PRO A 270 8.74 9.49 -53.00
N VAL A 271 9.67 10.12 -52.25
CA VAL A 271 10.37 9.46 -51.13
C VAL A 271 9.60 9.53 -49.80
N TRP A 272 8.37 10.04 -49.81
CA TRP A 272 7.54 10.19 -48.61
C TRP A 272 7.40 8.89 -47.81
N PHE A 273 7.29 7.75 -48.50
CA PHE A 273 7.10 6.46 -47.86
C PHE A 273 8.35 6.06 -47.06
N LYS A 274 9.55 6.27 -47.60
CA LYS A 274 10.81 6.04 -46.90
C LYS A 274 10.95 6.96 -45.69
N ALA A 275 10.58 8.23 -45.83
CA ALA A 275 10.61 9.19 -44.71
C ALA A 275 9.61 8.83 -43.60
N HIS A 276 8.39 8.42 -43.97
CA HIS A 276 7.36 7.96 -43.04
C HIS A 276 7.81 6.69 -42.30
N GLN A 277 8.30 5.69 -43.05
CA GLN A 277 8.87 4.47 -42.50
C GLN A 277 10.04 4.78 -41.57
N PHE A 278 10.90 5.73 -41.96
CA PHE A 278 12.04 6.10 -41.13
C PHE A 278 11.63 6.70 -39.80
N SER A 279 10.68 7.64 -39.83
CA SER A 279 10.12 8.27 -38.63
C SER A 279 9.49 7.24 -37.69
N ASN A 280 8.65 6.35 -38.20
CA ASN A 280 7.93 5.40 -37.34
C ASN A 280 8.84 4.24 -36.87
N LEU A 281 9.62 3.64 -37.76
CA LEU A 281 10.39 2.43 -37.44
C LEU A 281 11.73 2.71 -36.76
N PHE A 282 12.45 3.76 -37.16
CA PHE A 282 13.79 4.02 -36.64
C PHE A 282 13.83 5.10 -35.56
N LEU A 283 12.80 5.96 -35.46
CA LEU A 283 12.72 6.98 -34.40
C LEU A 283 11.65 6.65 -33.36
N ALA A 284 10.38 6.49 -33.76
CA ALA A 284 9.30 6.31 -32.81
C ALA A 284 9.36 4.95 -32.10
N LEU A 285 9.66 3.87 -32.82
CA LEU A 285 9.75 2.52 -32.24
C LEU A 285 10.75 2.43 -31.06
N PRO A 286 12.04 2.80 -31.18
CA PRO A 286 12.97 2.69 -30.05
C PRO A 286 12.61 3.60 -28.87
N VAL A 287 12.03 4.77 -29.13
CA VAL A 287 11.60 5.71 -28.08
C VAL A 287 10.42 5.13 -27.30
N ILE A 288 9.41 4.61 -28.00
CA ILE A 288 8.21 4.02 -27.38
C ILE A 288 8.53 2.70 -26.69
N THR A 289 9.39 1.85 -27.28
CA THR A 289 9.80 0.58 -26.64
C THR A 289 10.55 0.84 -25.34
N LEU A 290 11.47 1.82 -25.32
CA LEU A 290 12.20 2.21 -24.12
C LEU A 290 11.23 2.73 -23.04
N GLY A 291 10.31 3.62 -23.41
CA GLY A 291 9.26 4.10 -22.50
C GLY A 291 8.45 2.93 -21.92
N CYS A 292 7.98 2.02 -22.77
CA CYS A 292 7.22 0.85 -22.36
C CYS A 292 7.99 -0.04 -21.37
N VAL A 293 9.24 -0.40 -21.70
CA VAL A 293 10.09 -1.23 -20.83
C VAL A 293 10.27 -0.58 -19.46
N LEU A 294 10.53 0.73 -19.39
CA LEU A 294 10.64 1.44 -18.11
C LEU A 294 9.35 1.37 -17.28
N GLY A 295 8.18 1.42 -17.95
CA GLY A 295 6.89 1.25 -17.29
C GLY A 295 6.72 -0.16 -16.70
N LEU A 296 7.05 -1.20 -17.47
CA LEU A 296 7.02 -2.58 -16.97
C LEU A 296 7.99 -2.79 -15.82
N MET A 297 9.21 -2.25 -15.91
CA MET A 297 10.22 -2.36 -14.87
C MET A 297 9.76 -1.66 -13.58
N ALA A 298 9.13 -0.49 -13.68
CA ALA A 298 8.58 0.21 -12.52
C ALA A 298 7.48 -0.59 -11.81
N VAL A 299 6.72 -1.43 -12.52
CA VAL A 299 5.70 -2.30 -11.92
C VAL A 299 6.33 -3.56 -11.30
N ILE A 300 7.22 -4.24 -12.04
CA ILE A 300 7.88 -5.48 -11.59
C ILE A 300 8.75 -5.22 -10.36
N GLN A 301 9.54 -4.15 -10.36
CA GLN A 301 10.44 -3.82 -9.26
C GLN A 301 9.70 -3.38 -8.00
N HIS A 302 8.41 -3.05 -8.08
CA HIS A 302 7.64 -2.49 -6.98
C HIS A 302 6.45 -3.34 -6.52
N GLU A 303 6.27 -4.55 -7.06
CA GLU A 303 5.18 -5.49 -6.71
C GLU A 303 3.79 -4.81 -6.70
N SER A 304 3.58 -3.83 -7.58
CA SER A 304 2.28 -3.19 -7.73
C SER A 304 1.34 -4.08 -8.54
N ASP A 305 0.05 -4.07 -8.19
CA ASP A 305 -0.99 -4.79 -8.93
C ASP A 305 -0.96 -4.45 -10.43
N HIS A 306 -0.73 -5.47 -11.26
CA HIS A 306 -0.72 -5.33 -12.71
C HIS A 306 -2.13 -5.01 -13.24
N PHE A 307 -2.26 -4.04 -14.15
CA PHE A 307 -3.52 -3.69 -14.83
C PHE A 307 -4.62 -3.18 -13.88
N SER A 308 -4.22 -2.57 -12.76
CA SER A 308 -5.16 -2.10 -11.73
C SER A 308 -5.84 -0.78 -12.11
N ASN A 309 -5.20 0.00 -13.00
CA ASN A 309 -5.68 1.30 -13.46
C ASN A 309 -6.01 1.28 -14.96
N ALA A 310 -7.04 2.05 -15.36
CA ALA A 310 -7.39 2.32 -16.75
C ALA A 310 -6.20 2.83 -17.57
N HIS A 311 -5.32 3.65 -16.97
CA HIS A 311 -4.10 4.11 -17.64
C HIS A 311 -3.20 2.95 -18.10
N GLU A 312 -2.99 1.95 -17.24
CA GLU A 312 -2.13 0.79 -17.55
C GLU A 312 -2.76 -0.07 -18.65
N ILE A 313 -4.07 -0.34 -18.55
CA ILE A 313 -4.82 -1.11 -19.55
C ILE A 313 -4.80 -0.40 -20.90
N CYS A 314 -5.17 0.89 -20.94
CA CYS A 314 -5.17 1.68 -22.16
C CYS A 314 -3.76 1.80 -22.75
N GLY A 315 -2.73 1.99 -21.91
CA GLY A 315 -1.34 2.09 -22.35
C GLY A 315 -0.86 0.82 -23.04
N VAL A 316 -1.13 -0.36 -22.46
CA VAL A 316 -0.74 -1.65 -23.06
C VAL A 316 -1.50 -1.91 -24.34
N VAL A 317 -2.80 -1.60 -24.40
CA VAL A 317 -3.59 -1.71 -25.64
C VAL A 317 -3.03 -0.79 -26.73
N LEU A 318 -2.73 0.47 -26.42
CA LEU A 318 -2.18 1.43 -27.39
C LEU A 318 -0.82 0.99 -27.92
N VAL A 319 0.08 0.52 -27.06
CA VAL A 319 1.39 -0.01 -27.48
C VAL A 319 1.23 -1.27 -28.33
N GLY A 320 0.29 -2.16 -27.96
CA GLY A 320 -0.02 -3.36 -28.74
C GLY A 320 -0.53 -3.02 -30.15
N LEU A 321 -1.45 -2.06 -30.26
CA LEU A 321 -1.94 -1.56 -31.55
C LEU A 321 -0.83 -0.92 -32.38
N TYR A 322 0.08 -0.19 -31.75
CA TYR A 322 1.23 0.40 -32.43
C TYR A 322 2.18 -0.66 -33.02
N TYR A 323 2.53 -1.70 -32.24
CA TYR A 323 3.33 -2.80 -32.78
C TYR A 323 2.63 -3.52 -33.91
N ALA A 324 1.32 -3.78 -33.78
CA ALA A 324 0.53 -4.36 -34.86
C ALA A 324 0.57 -3.49 -36.13
N GLN A 325 0.48 -2.17 -36.00
CA GLN A 325 0.61 -1.24 -37.12
C GLN A 325 1.97 -1.37 -37.83
N ILE A 326 3.07 -1.41 -37.08
CA ILE A 326 4.41 -1.64 -37.66
C ILE A 326 4.51 -2.98 -38.37
N PHE A 327 4.05 -4.07 -37.74
CA PHE A 327 4.11 -5.41 -38.32
C PHE A 327 3.32 -5.53 -39.62
N LEU A 328 2.20 -4.80 -39.73
CA LEU A 328 1.38 -4.75 -40.94
C LEU A 328 1.99 -3.84 -42.03
N GLY A 329 3.16 -3.25 -41.80
CA GLY A 329 3.85 -2.38 -42.76
C GLY A 329 3.09 -1.09 -43.05
N ARG A 330 2.29 -0.61 -42.07
CA ARG A 330 1.47 0.60 -42.14
C ARG A 330 1.83 1.58 -41.02
#